data_AF-A0A2P4XXN7-F1
#
_entry.id   AF-A0A2P4XXN7-F1
#
_cell.length_a   1.000
_cell.length_b   1.000
_cell.length_c   1.000
_cell.angle_alpha   90.00
_cell.angle_beta   90.00
_cell.angle_gamma   90.00
#
_symmetry.space_group_name_H-M   'P 1'
#
loop_
_entity.id
_entity.type
_entity.pdbx_description
1 polymer ?
#
loop_
_entity_poly.entity_id
_entity_poly.type
_entity_poly.pdbx_seq_one_letter_code
_entity_poly.pdbx_strand_id
1 'polypeptide(L)'
;MELPDLASDLASDLEEVLAAADQRTKSRLRAKRLYYKKRNLLDDLQRDVDVLEAEYQRLLAEHHQRDAQPTSETAVHDPSSATHRAYVQLAQVKSALVKENEELKRLHANYQEMEKQIKQLAAAQKKASLLAEQEQEHKRRNPMLKVNPLSQDQCTEIARTSYLEIKAFRESETCFTTGTSVLGWRDRHVLRQNKLMFSLEKTFQGRATDMMARNIWEILSLPEPIVIMRPRDAKVHFHVVQRLNEDAVVYYYTLEREDTDVRIRAFILAMRVDLGSDGCMHLSAADAGKWSRTRRISG
;
A
#
# COMPACT_ATOMS: atom_id res chain seq x y z
N MET A 1 48.72 -34.42 33.23
CA MET A 1 47.83 -33.40 32.65
C MET A 1 48.69 -32.65 31.65
N GLU A 2 48.77 -33.17 30.43
CA GLU A 2 49.60 -32.60 29.36
C GLU A 2 48.83 -31.42 28.74
N LEU A 3 49.47 -30.25 28.69
CA LEU A 3 48.94 -29.05 28.07
C LEU A 3 48.99 -29.22 26.54
N PRO A 4 47.89 -28.98 25.80
CA PRO A 4 47.90 -29.10 24.35
C PRO A 4 48.75 -27.98 23.71
N ASP A 5 49.54 -28.37 22.71
CA ASP A 5 50.49 -27.53 21.99
C ASP A 5 49.75 -26.59 21.01
N LEU A 6 49.08 -25.59 21.59
CA LEU A 6 48.32 -24.54 20.90
C LEU A 6 49.15 -23.75 19.88
N ALA A 7 50.49 -23.77 19.99
CA ALA A 7 51.37 -23.08 19.05
C ALA A 7 51.50 -23.81 17.71
N SER A 8 51.37 -25.15 17.70
CA SER A 8 51.44 -25.97 16.50
C SER A 8 50.20 -25.83 15.61
N ASP A 9 49.01 -25.80 16.22
CA ASP A 9 47.74 -25.66 15.49
C ASP A 9 47.59 -24.28 14.86
N LEU A 10 47.99 -23.22 15.57
CA LEU A 10 47.99 -21.85 15.04
C LEU A 10 48.97 -21.64 13.88
N ALA A 11 50.09 -22.37 13.86
CA ALA A 11 51.06 -22.34 12.77
C ALA A 11 50.54 -23.09 11.53
N SER A 12 49.90 -24.25 11.74
CA SER A 12 49.26 -25.04 10.68
C SER A 12 48.11 -24.29 10.01
N ASP A 13 47.24 -23.66 10.80
CA ASP A 13 46.12 -22.86 10.29
C ASP A 13 46.61 -21.64 9.48
N LEU A 14 47.69 -21.00 9.92
CA LEU A 14 48.28 -19.87 9.21
C LEU A 14 48.90 -20.31 7.87
N GLU A 15 49.55 -21.47 7.83
CA GLU A 15 50.14 -22.03 6.62
C GLU A 15 49.07 -22.45 5.60
N GLU A 16 47.95 -23.02 6.06
CA GLU A 16 46.81 -23.36 5.22
C GLU A 16 46.11 -22.11 4.64
N VAL A 17 45.96 -21.05 5.44
CA VAL A 17 45.42 -19.76 4.99
C VAL A 17 46.34 -19.11 3.95
N LEU A 18 47.67 -19.16 4.15
CA LEU A 18 48.65 -18.65 3.19
C LEU A 18 48.66 -19.46 1.89
N ALA A 19 48.56 -20.79 1.97
CA ALA A 19 48.47 -21.67 0.80
C ALA A 19 47.17 -21.43 0.02
N ALA A 20 46.04 -21.25 0.70
CA ALA A 20 44.76 -20.91 0.08
C ALA A 20 44.79 -19.53 -0.59
N ALA A 21 45.45 -18.55 0.04
CA ALA A 21 45.66 -17.23 -0.53
C ALA A 21 46.54 -17.28 -1.79
N ASP A 22 47.62 -18.05 -1.76
CA ASP A 22 48.53 -18.26 -2.90
C ASP A 22 47.84 -19.03 -4.06
N GLN A 23 46.98 -19.99 -3.75
CA GLN A 23 46.20 -20.69 -4.77
C GLN A 23 45.15 -19.77 -5.42
N ARG A 24 44.53 -18.87 -4.64
CA ARG A 24 43.61 -17.85 -5.17
C ARG A 24 44.32 -16.82 -6.05
N THR A 25 45.51 -16.36 -5.67
CA THR A 25 46.29 -15.42 -6.50
C THR A 25 46.75 -16.08 -7.80
N LYS A 26 47.22 -17.33 -7.76
CA LYS A 26 47.56 -18.13 -8.97
C LYS A 26 46.35 -18.32 -9.88
N SER A 27 45.18 -18.66 -9.33
CA SER A 27 43.93 -18.82 -10.09
C SER A 27 43.49 -17.51 -10.75
N ARG A 28 43.56 -16.40 -10.01
CA ARG A 28 43.28 -15.05 -10.54
C ARG A 28 44.22 -14.67 -11.68
N LEU A 29 45.51 -15.02 -11.57
CA LEU A 29 46.50 -14.74 -12.61
C LEU A 29 46.25 -15.57 -13.88
N ARG A 30 45.87 -16.85 -13.74
CA ARG A 30 45.47 -17.71 -14.87
C ARG A 30 44.23 -17.19 -15.58
N ALA A 31 43.19 -16.81 -14.82
CA ALA A 31 41.98 -16.21 -15.38
C ALA A 31 42.29 -14.91 -16.12
N LYS A 32 43.15 -14.04 -15.55
CA LYS A 32 43.62 -12.81 -16.20
C LYS A 32 44.36 -13.12 -17.50
N ARG A 33 45.29 -14.08 -17.52
CA ARG A 33 46.01 -14.49 -18.73
C ARG A 33 45.06 -15.03 -19.81
N LEU A 34 44.09 -15.86 -19.44
CA LEU A 34 43.09 -16.38 -20.39
C LEU A 34 42.20 -15.26 -20.95
N TYR A 35 41.78 -14.31 -20.12
CA TYR A 35 41.02 -13.14 -20.54
C TYR A 35 41.78 -12.32 -21.60
N TYR A 36 43.04 -11.96 -21.32
CA TYR A 36 43.85 -11.20 -22.28
C TYR A 36 44.21 -12.02 -23.52
N LYS A 37 44.44 -13.33 -23.39
CA LYS A 37 44.66 -14.20 -24.56
C LYS A 37 43.44 -14.22 -25.47
N LYS A 38 42.23 -14.36 -24.90
CA LYS A 38 40.97 -14.31 -25.66
C LYS A 38 40.76 -12.93 -26.28
N ARG A 39 41.04 -11.86 -25.56
CA ARG A 39 40.92 -10.49 -26.07
C ARG A 39 41.87 -10.25 -27.24
N ASN A 40 43.15 -10.59 -27.08
CA ASN A 40 44.14 -10.45 -28.14
C ASN A 40 43.77 -11.27 -29.37
N LEU A 41 43.27 -12.51 -29.19
CA LEU A 41 42.78 -13.33 -30.30
C LEU A 41 41.60 -12.68 -31.04
N LEU A 42 40.66 -12.08 -30.31
CA LEU A 42 39.56 -11.34 -30.94
C LEU A 42 40.06 -10.10 -31.68
N ASP A 43 41.02 -9.37 -31.10
CA ASP A 43 41.63 -8.21 -31.74
C ASP A 43 42.45 -8.60 -32.99
N ASP A 44 43.09 -9.78 -32.97
CA ASP A 44 43.80 -10.36 -34.12
C ASP A 44 42.80 -10.75 -35.22
N LEU A 45 41.75 -11.49 -34.88
CA LEU A 45 40.70 -11.87 -35.84
C LEU A 45 39.97 -10.66 -36.44
N GLN A 46 39.75 -9.61 -35.64
CA GLN A 46 39.15 -8.37 -36.14
C GLN A 46 40.06 -7.70 -37.17
N ARG A 47 41.37 -7.62 -36.89
CA ARG A 47 42.36 -7.11 -37.85
C ARG A 47 42.41 -7.95 -39.12
N ASP A 48 42.36 -9.27 -39.01
CA ASP A 48 42.34 -10.15 -40.18
C ASP A 48 41.09 -9.89 -41.03
N VAL A 49 39.93 -9.74 -40.41
CA VAL A 49 38.69 -9.37 -41.12
C VAL A 49 38.83 -8.02 -41.81
N ASP A 50 39.37 -7.01 -41.14
CA ASP A 50 39.56 -5.66 -41.72
C ASP A 50 40.51 -5.71 -42.93
N VAL A 51 41.59 -6.50 -42.86
CA VAL A 51 42.53 -6.71 -43.97
C VAL A 51 41.86 -7.43 -45.14
N LEU A 52 41.14 -8.52 -44.88
CA LEU A 52 40.38 -9.25 -45.90
C LEU A 52 39.33 -8.37 -46.57
N GLU A 53 38.64 -7.54 -45.78
CA GLU A 53 37.63 -6.61 -46.30
C GLU A 53 38.28 -5.52 -47.17
N ALA A 54 39.45 -5.01 -46.79
CA ALA A 54 40.21 -4.05 -47.59
C ALA A 54 40.77 -4.64 -48.89
N GLU A 55 41.35 -5.85 -48.84
CA GLU A 55 41.83 -6.55 -50.04
C GLU A 55 40.69 -6.86 -51.00
N TYR A 56 39.55 -7.27 -50.46
CA TYR A 56 38.35 -7.51 -51.24
C TYR A 56 37.82 -6.21 -51.88
N GLN A 57 37.78 -5.10 -51.14
CA GLN A 57 37.43 -3.79 -51.72
C GLN A 57 38.38 -3.36 -52.84
N ARG A 58 39.68 -3.66 -52.71
CA ARG A 58 40.66 -3.40 -53.78
C ARG A 58 40.36 -4.24 -55.01
N LEU A 59 40.09 -5.54 -54.85
CA LEU A 59 39.70 -6.42 -55.96
C LEU A 59 38.40 -5.96 -56.62
N LEU A 60 37.42 -5.51 -55.84
CA LEU A 60 36.18 -4.92 -56.34
C LEU A 60 36.44 -3.65 -57.18
N ALA A 61 37.38 -2.80 -56.76
CA ALA A 61 37.75 -1.59 -57.50
C ALA A 61 38.47 -1.91 -58.82
N GLU A 62 39.40 -2.87 -58.80
CA GLU A 62 40.08 -3.35 -60.02
C GLU A 62 39.11 -3.98 -61.02
N HIS A 63 38.11 -4.74 -60.54
CA HIS A 63 37.10 -5.34 -61.41
C HIS A 63 36.15 -4.29 -62.00
N HIS A 64 35.70 -3.31 -61.19
CA HIS A 64 34.92 -2.17 -61.69
C HIS A 64 35.68 -1.38 -62.77
N GLN A 65 37.00 -1.23 -62.62
CA GLN A 65 37.82 -0.54 -63.60
C GLN A 65 37.98 -1.33 -64.92
N ARG A 66 37.96 -2.67 -64.87
CA ARG A 66 37.89 -3.53 -66.07
C ARG A 66 36.53 -3.48 -66.74
N ASP A 67 35.45 -3.54 -65.98
CA ASP A 67 34.08 -3.48 -66.50
C ASP A 67 33.72 -2.08 -67.06
N ALA A 68 34.44 -1.03 -66.63
CA ALA A 68 34.33 0.33 -67.18
C ALA A 68 35.15 0.56 -68.46
N GLN A 69 35.94 -0.41 -68.94
CA GLN A 69 36.59 -0.33 -70.25
C GLN A 69 35.60 -0.73 -71.36
N PRO A 70 35.50 0.04 -72.47
CA PRO A 70 34.59 -0.31 -73.55
C PRO A 70 35.18 -1.52 -74.31
N THR A 71 34.56 -2.69 -74.19
CA THR A 71 34.90 -3.85 -75.04
C THR A 71 33.68 -4.31 -75.80
N SER A 72 33.92 -4.56 -77.09
CA SER A 72 33.00 -4.97 -78.14
C SER A 72 32.09 -6.14 -77.76
N GLU A 73 30.91 -6.09 -78.37
CA GLU A 73 29.80 -7.04 -78.32
C GLU A 73 30.25 -8.51 -78.36
N THR A 74 30.28 -9.17 -77.21
CA THR A 74 29.98 -10.61 -77.12
C THR A 74 29.45 -10.90 -75.73
N ALA A 75 28.13 -10.83 -75.59
CA ALA A 75 27.41 -11.19 -74.38
C ALA A 75 27.50 -12.71 -74.15
N VAL A 76 28.53 -13.15 -73.44
CA VAL A 76 28.45 -14.39 -72.68
C VAL A 76 27.87 -14.00 -71.32
N HIS A 77 26.68 -14.53 -71.01
CA HIS A 77 25.99 -14.29 -69.76
C HIS A 77 26.83 -14.92 -68.62
N ASP A 78 27.79 -14.15 -68.10
CA ASP A 78 28.74 -14.64 -67.12
C ASP A 78 28.06 -14.72 -65.74
N PRO A 79 27.88 -15.93 -65.15
CA PRO A 79 27.31 -16.07 -63.81
C PRO A 79 28.10 -15.31 -62.73
N SER A 80 29.36 -14.97 -63.01
CA SER A 80 30.20 -14.10 -62.17
C SER A 80 29.66 -12.67 -62.04
N SER A 81 29.10 -12.11 -63.12
CA SER A 81 28.55 -10.73 -63.11
C SER A 81 27.21 -10.63 -62.35
N ALA A 82 26.36 -11.66 -62.50
CA ALA A 82 25.08 -11.73 -61.78
C ALA A 82 25.27 -11.91 -60.27
N THR A 83 26.22 -12.77 -59.87
CA THR A 83 26.58 -12.96 -58.46
C THR A 83 27.19 -11.69 -57.86
N HIS A 84 28.08 -11.01 -58.59
CA HIS A 84 28.63 -9.71 -58.17
C HIS A 84 27.54 -8.66 -57.88
N ARG A 85 26.56 -8.52 -58.79
CA ARG A 85 25.44 -7.58 -58.59
C ARG A 85 24.62 -7.91 -57.35
N ALA A 86 24.34 -9.19 -57.10
CA ALA A 86 23.63 -9.64 -55.91
C ALA A 86 24.42 -9.35 -54.62
N TYR A 87 25.75 -9.51 -54.65
CA TYR A 87 26.61 -9.19 -53.50
C TYR A 87 26.68 -7.68 -53.21
N VAL A 88 26.75 -6.83 -54.23
CA VAL A 88 26.72 -5.36 -54.05
C VAL A 88 25.39 -4.93 -53.45
N GLN A 89 24.27 -5.48 -53.93
CA GLN A 89 22.96 -5.23 -53.36
C GLN A 89 22.87 -5.71 -51.91
N LEU A 90 23.41 -6.90 -51.60
CA LEU A 90 23.46 -7.42 -50.25
C LEU A 90 24.31 -6.55 -49.31
N ALA A 91 25.45 -6.03 -49.77
CA ALA A 91 26.31 -5.14 -48.99
C ALA A 91 25.62 -3.80 -48.69
N GLN A 92 24.90 -3.24 -49.66
CA GLN A 92 24.09 -2.02 -49.48
C GLN A 92 22.94 -2.24 -48.49
N VAL A 93 22.24 -3.38 -48.57
CA VAL A 93 21.19 -3.72 -47.62
C VAL A 93 21.77 -3.96 -46.22
N LYS A 94 22.91 -4.63 -46.12
CA LYS A 94 23.62 -4.84 -44.85
C LYS A 94 23.98 -3.52 -44.19
N SER A 95 24.55 -2.56 -44.92
CA SER A 95 24.92 -1.26 -44.35
C SER A 95 23.70 -0.45 -43.90
N ALA A 96 22.60 -0.48 -44.67
CA ALA A 96 21.34 0.14 -44.29
C ALA A 96 20.75 -0.46 -43.00
N LEU A 97 20.71 -1.79 -42.89
CA LEU A 97 20.21 -2.49 -41.70
C LEU A 97 21.10 -2.28 -40.47
N VAL A 98 22.41 -2.14 -40.64
CA VAL A 98 23.33 -1.81 -39.54
C VAL A 98 22.98 -0.44 -38.97
N LYS A 99 22.79 0.57 -39.83
CA LYS A 99 22.40 1.91 -39.42
C LYS A 99 21.04 1.93 -38.72
N GLU A 100 20.04 1.24 -39.28
CA GLU A 100 18.70 1.15 -38.66
C GLU A 100 18.77 0.45 -37.29
N ASN A 101 19.57 -0.61 -37.15
CA ASN A 101 19.77 -1.27 -35.86
C ASN A 101 20.44 -0.37 -34.83
N GLU A 102 21.40 0.47 -35.23
CA GLU A 102 22.02 1.45 -34.33
C GLU A 102 20.99 2.50 -33.86
N GLU A 103 20.14 2.99 -34.76
CA GLU A 103 19.07 3.92 -34.42
C GLU A 103 18.03 3.28 -33.48
N LEU A 104 17.62 2.03 -33.74
CA LEU A 104 16.70 1.27 -32.89
C LEU A 104 17.30 1.01 -31.49
N LYS A 105 18.59 0.67 -31.41
CA LYS A 105 19.28 0.50 -30.12
C LYS A 105 19.29 1.80 -29.33
N ARG A 106 19.55 2.94 -29.98
CA ARG A 106 19.50 4.27 -29.34
C ARG A 106 18.08 4.58 -28.84
N LEU A 107 17.07 4.33 -29.67
CA LEU A 107 15.68 4.58 -29.30
C LEU A 107 15.23 3.67 -28.15
N HIS A 108 15.63 2.40 -28.17
CA HIS A 108 15.36 1.46 -27.10
C HIS A 108 15.99 1.90 -25.77
N ALA A 109 17.24 2.37 -25.78
CA ALA A 109 17.89 2.91 -24.59
C ALA A 109 17.11 4.12 -24.01
N ASN A 110 16.61 5.00 -24.87
CA ASN A 110 15.76 6.13 -24.45
C ASN A 110 14.45 5.67 -23.82
N TYR A 111 13.77 4.67 -24.41
CA TYR A 111 12.54 4.12 -23.85
C TYR A 111 12.76 3.42 -22.51
N GLN A 112 13.86 2.68 -22.37
CA GLN A 112 14.22 2.06 -21.09
C GLN A 112 14.46 3.10 -20.00
N GLU A 113 15.08 4.23 -20.33
CA GLU A 113 15.29 5.31 -19.37
C GLU A 113 13.96 5.96 -18.95
N MET A 114 13.09 6.24 -19.92
CA MET A 114 11.74 6.76 -19.65
C MET A 114 10.92 5.79 -18.79
N GLU A 115 10.98 4.48 -19.07
CA GLU A 115 10.28 3.46 -18.29
C GLU A 115 10.76 3.43 -16.84
N LYS A 116 12.07 3.56 -16.61
CA LYS A 116 12.63 3.67 -15.25
C LYS A 116 12.10 4.91 -14.54
N GLN A 117 12.08 6.06 -15.21
CA GLN A 117 11.56 7.31 -14.64
C GLN A 117 10.07 7.19 -14.29
N ILE A 118 9.25 6.62 -15.18
CA ILE A 118 7.83 6.37 -14.91
C ILE A 118 7.64 5.44 -13.71
N LYS A 119 8.42 4.35 -13.64
CA LYS A 119 8.38 3.42 -12.49
C LYS A 119 8.76 4.11 -11.18
N GLN A 120 9.78 4.98 -11.20
CA GLN A 120 10.19 5.76 -10.03
C GLN A 120 9.10 6.76 -9.61
N LEU A 121 8.50 7.49 -10.56
CA LEU A 121 7.42 8.42 -10.29
C LEU A 121 6.18 7.71 -9.75
N ALA A 122 5.78 6.57 -10.33
CA ALA A 122 4.67 5.77 -9.84
C ALA A 122 4.91 5.24 -8.42
N ALA A 123 6.13 4.78 -8.13
CA ALA A 123 6.51 4.35 -6.78
C ALA A 123 6.50 5.52 -5.78
N ALA A 124 7.01 6.68 -6.16
CA ALA A 124 7.00 7.88 -5.34
C ALA A 124 5.57 8.37 -5.06
N GLN A 125 4.71 8.39 -6.09
CA GLN A 125 3.31 8.75 -5.95
C GLN A 125 2.57 7.79 -5.02
N LYS A 126 2.74 6.47 -5.21
CA LYS A 126 2.13 5.47 -4.32
C LYS A 126 2.59 5.66 -2.87
N LYS A 127 3.88 5.91 -2.64
CA LYS A 127 4.41 6.20 -1.30
C LYS A 127 3.80 7.47 -0.71
N ALA A 128 3.68 8.54 -1.51
CA ALA A 128 3.07 9.79 -1.07
C ALA A 128 1.59 9.62 -0.71
N SER A 129 0.82 8.89 -1.52
CA SER A 129 -0.59 8.58 -1.23
C SER A 129 -0.76 7.78 0.06
N LEU A 130 0.08 6.77 0.29
CA LEU A 130 0.06 5.99 1.53
C LEU A 130 0.40 6.84 2.76
N LEU A 131 1.39 7.73 2.65
CA LEU A 131 1.74 8.66 3.73
C LEU A 131 0.61 9.65 4.02
N ALA A 132 -0.04 10.19 2.98
CA ALA A 132 -1.17 11.09 3.12
C ALA A 132 -2.38 10.40 3.78
N GLU A 133 -2.65 9.14 3.41
CA GLU A 133 -3.71 8.34 4.02
C GLU A 133 -3.41 8.04 5.50
N GLN A 134 -2.16 7.70 5.83
CA GLN A 134 -1.73 7.50 7.21
C GLN A 134 -1.83 8.79 8.04
N GLU A 135 -1.42 9.93 7.50
CA GLU A 135 -1.51 11.22 8.19
C GLU A 135 -2.98 11.62 8.41
N GLN A 136 -3.83 11.40 7.42
CA GLN A 136 -5.27 11.64 7.54
C GLN A 136 -5.90 10.74 8.59
N GLU A 137 -5.56 9.46 8.62
CA GLU A 137 -6.05 8.52 9.64
C GLU A 137 -5.53 8.87 11.04
N HIS A 138 -4.28 9.34 11.15
CA HIS A 138 -3.75 9.84 12.41
C HIS A 138 -4.50 11.07 12.90
N LYS A 139 -4.78 12.04 12.01
CA LYS A 139 -5.60 13.23 12.34
C LYS A 139 -7.04 12.86 12.74
N ARG A 140 -7.60 11.80 12.16
CA ARG A 140 -8.93 11.26 12.53
C ARG A 140 -8.93 10.63 13.92
N ARG A 141 -7.91 9.83 14.25
CA ARG A 141 -7.78 9.19 15.58
C ARG A 141 -7.47 10.20 16.69
N ASN A 142 -6.69 11.22 16.35
CA ASN A 142 -6.22 12.24 17.28
C ASN A 142 -6.70 13.64 16.88
N PRO A 143 -8.01 13.92 16.92
CA PRO A 143 -8.54 15.24 16.62
C PRO A 143 -8.14 16.24 17.73
N MET A 144 -7.61 17.39 17.34
CA MET A 144 -7.37 18.49 18.29
C MET A 144 -8.70 19.18 18.61
N LEU A 145 -9.38 18.72 19.66
CA LEU A 145 -10.67 19.25 20.09
C LEU A 145 -10.47 20.27 21.22
N LYS A 146 -11.04 21.47 21.06
CA LYS A 146 -11.22 22.43 22.14
C LYS A 146 -12.69 22.40 22.55
N VAL A 147 -13.00 21.73 23.65
CA VAL A 147 -14.38 21.52 24.13
C VAL A 147 -14.47 22.05 25.56
N ASN A 148 -15.61 22.66 25.89
CA ASN A 148 -15.91 23.00 27.28
C ASN A 148 -16.27 21.70 28.01
N PRO A 149 -15.60 21.39 29.14
CA PRO A 149 -15.87 20.15 29.87
C PRO A 149 -17.31 20.15 30.38
N LEU A 150 -17.98 19.01 30.29
CA LEU A 150 -19.28 18.77 30.91
C LEU A 150 -19.09 18.74 32.43
N SER A 151 -19.96 19.40 33.19
CA SER A 151 -19.96 19.29 34.64
C SER A 151 -20.73 18.04 35.11
N GLN A 152 -20.45 17.59 36.33
CA GLN A 152 -21.17 16.46 36.92
C GLN A 152 -22.67 16.72 37.06
N ASP A 153 -23.06 17.95 37.41
CA ASP A 153 -24.47 18.34 37.54
C ASP A 153 -25.20 18.30 36.20
N GLN A 154 -24.54 18.78 35.13
CA GLN A 154 -25.08 18.70 33.77
C GLN A 154 -25.24 17.25 33.32
N CYS A 155 -24.25 16.40 33.60
CA CYS A 155 -24.32 14.98 33.32
C CYS A 155 -25.51 14.31 34.03
N THR A 156 -25.69 14.60 35.32
CA THR A 156 -26.78 14.05 36.13
C THR A 156 -28.15 14.50 35.62
N GLU A 157 -28.28 15.76 35.20
CA GLU A 157 -29.53 16.28 34.64
C GLU A 157 -29.87 15.66 33.28
N ILE A 158 -28.86 15.44 32.43
CA ILE A 158 -29.04 14.71 31.17
C ILE A 158 -29.50 13.28 31.46
N ALA A 159 -28.84 12.59 32.40
CA ALA A 159 -29.19 11.22 32.80
C ALA A 159 -30.64 11.12 33.27
N ARG A 160 -31.04 12.04 34.16
CA ARG A 160 -32.39 12.12 34.72
C ARG A 160 -33.43 12.34 33.63
N THR A 161 -33.18 13.29 32.73
CA THR A 161 -34.10 13.60 31.62
C THR A 161 -34.24 12.41 30.68
N SER A 162 -33.12 11.81 30.26
CA SER A 162 -33.14 10.64 29.36
C SER A 162 -33.79 9.43 30.02
N TYR A 163 -33.58 9.20 31.32
CA TYR A 163 -34.26 8.13 32.05
C TYR A 163 -35.77 8.29 32.02
N LEU A 164 -36.27 9.50 32.32
CA LEU A 164 -37.70 9.80 32.33
C LEU A 164 -38.31 9.60 30.93
N GLU A 165 -37.61 10.02 29.87
CA GLU A 165 -38.06 9.80 28.49
C GLU A 165 -38.12 8.31 28.13
N ILE A 166 -37.08 7.53 28.47
CA ILE A 166 -37.05 6.09 28.21
C ILE A 166 -38.14 5.36 29.00
N LYS A 167 -38.32 5.72 30.28
CA LYS A 167 -39.36 5.14 31.13
C LYS A 167 -40.75 5.43 30.56
N ALA A 168 -41.03 6.69 30.22
CA ALA A 168 -42.29 7.09 29.62
C ALA A 168 -42.55 6.39 28.26
N PHE A 169 -41.50 6.13 27.47
CA PHE A 169 -41.63 5.35 26.24
C PHE A 169 -41.97 3.88 26.53
N ARG A 170 -41.28 3.24 27.48
CA ARG A 170 -41.50 1.82 27.82
C ARG A 170 -42.88 1.54 28.39
N GLU A 171 -43.44 2.51 29.13
CA GLU A 171 -44.77 2.44 29.75
C GLU A 171 -45.89 2.93 28.81
N SER A 172 -45.55 3.45 27.63
CA SER A 172 -46.52 3.99 26.66
C SER A 172 -47.39 2.88 26.08
N GLU A 173 -48.71 2.96 26.28
CA GLU A 173 -49.68 2.02 25.68
C GLU A 173 -49.84 2.18 24.16
N THR A 174 -49.34 3.29 23.60
CA THR A 174 -49.39 3.61 22.17
C THR A 174 -48.27 2.94 21.34
N CYS A 175 -47.56 1.96 21.91
CA CYS A 175 -46.51 1.22 21.21
C CYS A 175 -47.10 0.21 20.22
N PHE A 176 -46.61 0.26 18.97
CA PHE A 176 -46.87 -0.74 17.96
C PHE A 176 -45.75 -1.80 17.98
N THR A 177 -46.08 -3.02 17.60
CA THR A 177 -45.10 -4.12 17.43
C THR A 177 -45.31 -4.72 16.05
N THR A 178 -44.25 -5.19 15.39
CA THR A 178 -44.41 -5.94 14.13
C THR A 178 -44.93 -7.38 14.36
N GLY A 179 -45.14 -7.78 15.61
CA GLY A 179 -45.55 -9.14 15.99
C GLY A 179 -44.49 -10.22 15.73
N THR A 180 -43.32 -9.84 15.23
CA THR A 180 -42.28 -10.78 14.80
C THR A 180 -41.21 -10.92 15.88
N SER A 181 -40.83 -12.15 16.20
CA SER A 181 -39.66 -12.42 17.04
C SER A 181 -38.55 -13.10 16.24
N VAL A 182 -37.38 -12.47 16.17
CA VAL A 182 -36.21 -13.00 15.46
C VAL A 182 -35.11 -13.29 16.48
N LEU A 183 -34.75 -14.55 16.65
CA LEU A 183 -33.69 -14.98 17.58
C LEU A 183 -33.87 -14.45 19.02
N GLY A 184 -35.14 -14.38 19.47
CA GLY A 184 -35.53 -13.88 20.79
C GLY A 184 -35.59 -12.35 20.91
N TRP A 185 -35.31 -11.61 19.84
CA TRP A 185 -35.56 -10.17 19.78
C TRP A 185 -37.03 -9.90 19.49
N ARG A 186 -37.60 -8.90 20.15
CA ARG A 186 -38.95 -8.35 19.91
C ARG A 186 -38.84 -6.86 19.71
N ASP A 187 -39.59 -6.31 18.76
CA ASP A 187 -39.62 -4.88 18.50
C ASP A 187 -40.80 -4.17 19.17
N ARG A 188 -40.57 -2.90 19.51
CA ARG A 188 -41.62 -1.92 19.84
C ARG A 188 -41.26 -0.61 19.16
N HIS A 189 -42.25 0.06 18.57
CA HIS A 189 -42.05 1.35 17.94
C HIS A 189 -43.22 2.30 18.17
N VAL A 190 -42.91 3.60 18.29
CA VAL A 190 -43.90 4.67 18.42
C VAL A 190 -43.50 5.79 17.48
N LEU A 191 -44.45 6.24 16.66
CA LEU A 191 -44.30 7.47 15.88
C LEU A 191 -44.92 8.62 16.67
N ARG A 192 -44.08 9.50 17.23
CA ARG A 192 -44.55 10.75 17.88
C ARG A 192 -44.21 11.93 17.01
N GLN A 193 -45.23 12.56 16.41
CA GLN A 193 -45.09 13.72 15.52
C GLN A 193 -44.10 13.45 14.37
N ASN A 194 -42.84 13.87 14.52
CA ASN A 194 -41.74 13.71 13.55
C ASN A 194 -40.55 12.90 14.11
N LYS A 195 -40.78 12.11 15.17
CA LYS A 195 -39.78 11.25 15.79
C LYS A 195 -40.28 9.82 15.78
N LEU A 196 -39.55 8.95 15.09
CA LEU A 196 -39.72 7.51 15.21
C LEU A 196 -38.85 7.02 16.36
N MET A 197 -39.48 6.50 17.40
CA MET A 197 -38.80 5.82 18.51
C MET A 197 -38.96 4.32 18.31
N PHE A 198 -37.87 3.57 18.50
CA PHE A 198 -37.86 2.12 18.43
C PHE A 198 -37.14 1.54 19.65
N SER A 199 -37.54 0.33 20.04
CA SER A 199 -36.90 -0.46 21.07
C SER A 199 -36.86 -1.91 20.64
N LEU A 200 -35.74 -2.55 20.93
CA LEU A 200 -35.55 -3.97 20.74
C LEU A 200 -35.33 -4.61 22.12
N GLU A 201 -36.05 -5.68 22.39
CA GLU A 201 -36.02 -6.37 23.66
C GLU A 201 -35.60 -7.82 23.46
N LYS A 202 -34.66 -8.30 24.26
CA LYS A 202 -34.24 -9.70 24.31
C LYS A 202 -34.02 -10.14 25.74
N THR A 203 -34.54 -11.31 26.07
CA THR A 203 -34.36 -11.94 27.38
C THR A 203 -33.27 -13.00 27.30
N PHE A 204 -32.30 -12.94 28.21
CA PHE A 204 -31.22 -13.93 28.31
C PHE A 204 -31.45 -14.80 29.56
N GLN A 205 -31.72 -16.08 29.35
CA GLN A 205 -31.96 -17.02 30.44
C GLN A 205 -30.63 -17.40 31.13
N GLY A 206 -30.66 -17.53 32.46
CA GLY A 206 -29.50 -18.00 33.23
C GLY A 206 -28.31 -17.03 33.28
N ARG A 207 -28.55 -15.73 33.08
CA ARG A 207 -27.54 -14.67 33.19
C ARG A 207 -28.00 -13.63 34.19
N ALA A 208 -27.12 -13.25 35.11
CA ALA A 208 -27.40 -12.20 36.07
C ALA A 208 -27.38 -10.82 35.39
N THR A 209 -28.33 -9.95 35.74
CA THR A 209 -28.52 -8.63 35.13
C THR A 209 -27.31 -7.73 35.31
N ASP A 210 -26.69 -7.78 36.49
CA ASP A 210 -25.50 -7.02 36.87
C ASP A 210 -24.26 -7.42 36.04
N MET A 211 -24.10 -8.71 35.77
CA MET A 211 -23.03 -9.22 34.90
C MET A 211 -23.21 -8.75 33.47
N MET A 212 -24.43 -8.82 32.93
CA MET A 212 -24.69 -8.31 31.58
C MET A 212 -24.47 -6.80 31.49
N ALA A 213 -24.92 -6.04 32.50
CA ALA A 213 -24.73 -4.61 32.53
C ALA A 213 -23.24 -4.21 32.56
N ARG A 214 -22.45 -4.87 33.40
CA ARG A 214 -21.00 -4.67 33.46
C ARG A 214 -20.32 -4.96 32.13
N ASN A 215 -20.61 -6.11 31.51
CA ASN A 215 -20.01 -6.48 30.23
C ASN A 215 -20.34 -5.49 29.11
N ILE A 216 -21.59 -4.99 29.07
CA ILE A 216 -21.98 -3.96 28.09
C ILE A 216 -21.22 -2.66 28.35
N TRP A 217 -21.07 -2.26 29.62
CA TRP A 217 -20.32 -1.06 29.97
C TRP A 217 -18.84 -1.16 29.61
N GLU A 218 -18.19 -2.30 29.82
CA GLU A 218 -16.80 -2.53 29.40
C GLU A 218 -16.62 -2.31 27.89
N ILE A 219 -17.62 -2.68 27.09
CA ILE A 219 -17.61 -2.45 25.64
C ILE A 219 -17.83 -0.97 25.32
N LEU A 220 -18.83 -0.33 25.95
CA LEU A 220 -19.23 1.05 25.65
C LEU A 220 -18.30 2.13 26.22
N SER A 221 -17.54 1.82 27.26
CA SER A 221 -16.67 2.76 27.98
C SER A 221 -15.25 2.85 27.41
N LEU A 222 -14.93 2.03 26.42
CA LEU A 222 -13.62 1.97 25.76
C LEU A 222 -13.74 2.20 24.24
N PRO A 223 -12.85 2.98 23.63
CA PRO A 223 -12.92 3.30 22.21
C PRO A 223 -12.58 2.11 21.30
N GLU A 224 -11.78 1.14 21.74
CA GLU A 224 -11.42 -0.04 20.92
C GLU A 224 -12.57 -1.06 20.80
N PRO A 225 -13.23 -1.48 21.90
CA PRO A 225 -14.31 -2.46 21.82
C PRO A 225 -15.59 -1.89 21.20
N ILE A 226 -15.92 -0.61 21.42
CA ILE A 226 -17.15 0.00 20.87
C ILE A 226 -17.17 0.03 19.34
N VAL A 227 -16.00 -0.04 18.69
CA VAL A 227 -15.88 -0.13 17.22
C VAL A 227 -16.54 -1.40 16.67
N ILE A 228 -16.74 -2.44 17.48
CA ILE A 228 -17.50 -3.64 17.08
C ILE A 228 -18.94 -3.29 16.68
N MET A 229 -19.50 -2.19 17.20
CA MET A 229 -20.84 -1.71 16.86
C MET A 229 -20.90 -0.89 15.55
N ARG A 230 -19.79 -0.79 14.82
CA ARG A 230 -19.69 -0.03 13.57
C ARG A 230 -20.54 -0.63 12.45
N PRO A 231 -21.28 0.19 11.67
CA PRO A 231 -21.84 -0.25 10.39
C PRO A 231 -20.74 -0.76 9.43
N ARG A 232 -21.05 -1.79 8.63
CA ARG A 232 -20.04 -2.38 7.73
C ARG A 232 -19.53 -1.38 6.68
N ASP A 233 -20.40 -0.49 6.23
CA ASP A 233 -20.24 0.50 5.17
C ASP A 233 -19.73 1.87 5.63
N ALA A 234 -19.39 2.04 6.92
CA ALA A 234 -19.10 3.37 7.47
C ALA A 234 -17.82 3.40 8.31
N LYS A 235 -16.87 4.28 7.97
CA LYS A 235 -15.68 4.58 8.79
C LYS A 235 -16.11 5.35 10.03
N VAL A 236 -15.96 4.72 11.20
CA VAL A 236 -16.32 5.31 12.49
C VAL A 236 -15.10 5.43 13.37
N HIS A 237 -14.98 6.58 14.04
CA HIS A 237 -13.97 6.83 15.05
C HIS A 237 -14.63 7.35 16.32
N PHE A 238 -14.20 6.81 17.45
CA PHE A 238 -14.56 7.27 18.79
C PHE A 238 -13.32 7.84 19.45
N HIS A 239 -13.36 9.12 19.80
CA HIS A 239 -12.31 9.78 20.54
C HIS A 239 -12.82 10.17 21.93
N VAL A 240 -12.16 9.70 22.99
CA VAL A 240 -12.54 10.06 24.36
C VAL A 240 -12.18 11.52 24.61
N VAL A 241 -13.19 12.37 24.78
CA VAL A 241 -13.04 13.81 25.05
C VAL A 241 -12.87 14.05 26.54
N GLN A 242 -13.65 13.35 27.35
CA GLN A 242 -13.67 13.52 28.80
C GLN A 242 -14.16 12.23 29.46
N ARG A 243 -13.51 11.81 30.55
CA ARG A 243 -14.07 10.85 31.49
C ARG A 243 -14.54 11.62 32.72
N LEU A 244 -15.84 11.57 33.00
CA LEU A 244 -16.43 12.29 34.14
C LEU A 244 -16.23 11.52 35.44
N ASN A 245 -16.45 10.21 35.37
CA ASN A 245 -16.24 9.24 36.45
C ASN A 245 -16.10 7.83 35.85
N GLU A 246 -16.13 6.78 36.68
CA GLU A 246 -16.06 5.38 36.23
C GLU A 246 -17.27 4.93 35.40
N ASP A 247 -18.38 5.69 35.49
CA ASP A 247 -19.69 5.37 34.92
C ASP A 247 -20.11 6.31 33.79
N ALA A 248 -19.27 7.28 33.38
CA ALA A 248 -19.65 8.27 32.39
C ALA A 248 -18.45 8.76 31.55
N VAL A 249 -18.59 8.63 30.23
CA VAL A 249 -17.58 8.97 29.24
C VAL A 249 -18.21 9.80 28.13
N VAL A 250 -17.54 10.88 27.74
CA VAL A 250 -17.92 11.71 26.60
C VAL A 250 -17.01 11.36 25.43
N TYR A 251 -17.62 10.97 24.32
CA TYR A 251 -16.96 10.71 23.05
C TYR A 251 -17.19 11.84 22.06
N TYR A 252 -16.17 12.10 21.25
CA TYR A 252 -16.32 12.70 19.95
C TYR A 252 -16.41 11.58 18.91
N TYR A 253 -17.55 11.54 18.23
CA TYR A 253 -17.91 10.53 17.26
C TYR A 253 -17.82 11.11 15.86
N THR A 254 -17.11 10.42 14.98
CA THR A 254 -17.13 10.73 13.54
C THR A 254 -17.57 9.51 12.75
N LEU A 255 -18.48 9.70 11.79
CA LEU A 255 -18.89 8.68 10.83
C LEU A 255 -18.76 9.23 9.41
N GLU A 256 -18.10 8.49 8.55
CA GLU A 256 -17.97 8.77 7.12
C GLU A 256 -18.37 7.52 6.33
N ARG A 257 -19.30 7.64 5.38
CA ARG A 257 -19.65 6.53 4.47
C ARG A 257 -18.82 6.63 3.19
N GLU A 258 -18.40 5.51 2.65
CA GLU A 258 -17.57 5.51 1.44
C GLU A 258 -18.36 5.93 0.19
N ASP A 259 -19.65 5.58 0.15
CA ASP A 259 -20.50 5.79 -1.03
C ASP A 259 -21.25 7.14 -1.04
N THR A 260 -21.14 7.92 0.04
CA THR A 260 -21.87 9.19 0.18
C THR A 260 -20.98 10.24 0.83
N ASP A 261 -21.08 11.50 0.43
CA ASP A 261 -20.37 12.62 1.09
C ASP A 261 -20.95 12.98 2.48
N VAL A 262 -21.69 12.04 3.10
CA VAL A 262 -22.24 12.20 4.44
C VAL A 262 -21.14 11.99 5.46
N ARG A 263 -20.77 13.08 6.14
CA ARG A 263 -19.88 13.09 7.30
C ARG A 263 -20.65 13.55 8.53
N ILE A 264 -20.84 12.65 9.47
CA ILE A 264 -21.51 12.94 10.75
C ILE A 264 -20.43 13.17 11.80
N ARG A 265 -20.59 14.23 12.59
CA ARG A 265 -19.74 14.54 13.75
C ARG A 265 -20.66 14.88 14.91
N ALA A 266 -20.48 14.23 16.05
CA ALA A 266 -21.32 14.44 17.22
C ALA A 266 -20.54 14.24 18.51
N PHE A 267 -21.02 14.84 19.59
CA PHE A 267 -20.63 14.43 20.94
C PHE A 267 -21.62 13.41 21.46
N ILE A 268 -21.11 12.30 21.98
CA ILE A 268 -21.90 11.21 22.56
C ILE A 268 -21.53 11.10 24.03
N LEU A 269 -22.48 11.36 24.92
CA LEU A 269 -22.34 10.99 26.33
C LEU A 269 -22.81 9.54 26.49
N ALA A 270 -21.89 8.65 26.83
CA ALA A 270 -22.19 7.29 27.23
C ALA A 270 -22.11 7.19 28.75
N MET A 271 -23.14 6.65 29.40
CA MET A 271 -23.13 6.49 30.85
C MET A 271 -23.87 5.25 31.33
N ARG A 272 -23.41 4.72 32.45
CA ARG A 272 -24.02 3.65 33.24
C ARG A 272 -24.75 4.28 34.42
N VAL A 273 -26.01 3.91 34.63
CA VAL A 273 -26.83 4.35 35.75
C VAL A 273 -27.30 3.12 36.51
N ASP A 274 -26.96 3.05 37.79
CA ASP A 274 -27.50 2.04 38.70
C ASP A 274 -28.90 2.48 39.18
N LEU A 275 -29.89 1.61 38.96
CA LEU A 275 -31.28 1.84 39.35
C LEU A 275 -31.66 0.99 40.58
N GLY A 276 -30.69 0.33 41.24
CA GLY A 276 -30.94 -0.51 42.40
C GLY A 276 -31.74 -1.76 42.05
N SER A 277 -32.93 -1.92 42.64
CA SER A 277 -33.80 -3.08 42.42
C SER A 277 -34.28 -3.21 40.97
N ASP A 278 -34.31 -2.09 40.23
CA ASP A 278 -34.82 -2.03 38.86
C ASP A 278 -33.73 -2.40 37.82
N GLY A 279 -32.50 -2.67 38.28
CA GLY A 279 -31.36 -3.10 37.47
C GLY A 279 -30.43 -1.95 37.08
N CYS A 280 -29.83 -2.03 35.91
CA CYS A 280 -28.87 -1.04 35.42
C CYS A 280 -29.23 -0.59 34.01
N MET A 281 -29.03 0.70 33.73
CA MET A 281 -29.34 1.32 32.45
C MET A 281 -28.10 1.95 31.84
N HIS A 282 -27.93 1.74 30.53
CA HIS A 282 -26.92 2.43 29.73
C HIS A 282 -27.61 3.52 28.91
N LEU A 283 -27.11 4.74 29.00
CA LEU A 283 -27.62 5.88 28.25
C LEU A 283 -26.54 6.35 27.26
N SER A 284 -26.96 6.59 26.03
CA SER A 284 -26.16 7.27 25.03
C SER A 284 -26.93 8.47 24.50
N ALA A 285 -26.51 9.68 24.84
CA ALA A 285 -27.10 10.91 24.32
C ALA A 285 -26.15 11.53 23.29
N ALA A 286 -26.63 11.72 22.06
CA ALA A 286 -25.89 12.41 21.01
C ALA A 286 -26.43 13.85 20.87
N ASP A 287 -25.55 14.83 20.99
CA ASP A 287 -25.90 16.23 20.80
C ASP A 287 -25.16 16.79 19.59
N ALA A 288 -25.91 17.10 18.53
CA ALA A 288 -25.41 17.67 17.30
C ALA A 288 -25.38 19.20 17.31
N GLY A 289 -25.92 19.88 18.34
CA GLY A 289 -26.30 21.29 18.26
C GLY A 289 -25.88 22.21 19.41
N LYS A 290 -25.63 21.72 20.63
CA LYS A 290 -25.31 22.62 21.77
C LYS A 290 -23.82 22.74 22.12
N TRP A 291 -22.97 21.83 21.66
CA TRP A 291 -21.56 21.77 22.06
C TRP A 291 -20.57 22.32 21.02
N SER A 292 -21.05 22.66 19.82
CA SER A 292 -20.21 23.19 18.74
C SER A 292 -20.24 24.73 18.69
N ARG A 293 -19.44 25.40 19.53
CA ARG A 293 -18.77 26.64 19.07
C ARG A 293 -17.46 26.25 18.39
N THR A 294 -17.53 25.47 17.32
CA THR A 294 -16.38 25.25 16.47
C THR A 294 -16.26 26.47 15.56
N ARG A 295 -15.45 27.45 15.96
CA ARG A 295 -14.95 28.43 14.98
C ARG A 295 -14.27 27.65 13.88
N ARG A 296 -14.70 27.96 12.66
CA ARG A 296 -14.11 27.52 11.39
C ARG A 296 -12.58 27.58 11.52
N ILE A 297 -11.92 26.42 11.62
CA ILE A 297 -10.49 26.35 11.36
C ILE A 297 -10.40 26.27 9.85
N SER A 298 -10.13 27.42 9.25
CA SER A 298 -9.66 27.53 7.87
C SER A 298 -8.36 26.73 7.73
N GLY A 299 -8.40 25.72 6.87
CA GLY A 299 -7.24 25.14 6.20
C GLY A 299 -7.51 25.22 4.72
#